data_AF-A0A667YI75-F1
#
_entry.id   AF-A0A667YI75-F1
#
_cell.length_a   1.000
_cell.length_b   1.000
_cell.length_c   1.000
_cell.angle_alpha   90.00
_cell.angle_beta   90.00
_cell.angle_gamma   90.00
#
_symmetry.space_group_name_H-M   'P 1'
#
loop_
_entity.id
_entity.type
_entity.pdbx_description
1 polymer ?
#
loop_
_entity_poly.entity_id
_entity_poly.type
_entity_poly.pdbx_seq_one_letter_code
_entity_poly.pdbx_strand_id
1 'polypeptide(L)'
;MPMYQGNRCASEHALQNGEVDPAVKALEARQDEIMRKLYELKAAVEGLAKTVTTPDADLDLTVSSSLSSHSPSSSCSVLQGTADLNALLGQDLGALRDIVINANPAQPPLTLLVLHGLLCQRYRVLSTVHIHSSVSSVPPQLLSCLGPRHADSYIRQRFQLGFTLIWKDVPKLQMKFSVQNMCPIEGEANVARFLFRLLAPYPSDPALATLVDSWVDTAFFQLAEGSAKERAAVLRALNAALGRGSWLVGSELSLADIACYCCVLRSGPASSTPANVQRWLKSCDNLGLFGPTMALLQ
;
A
#
# COMPACT_ATOMS: atom_id res chain seq x y z
N MET A 1 -58.74 50.41 -11.46
CA MET A 1 -57.80 51.18 -12.29
C MET A 1 -57.67 52.58 -11.70
N PRO A 2 -56.50 53.25 -11.64
CA PRO A 2 -55.16 52.93 -12.18
C PRO A 2 -54.05 52.97 -11.08
N MET A 3 -52.96 52.19 -11.19
CA MET A 3 -51.58 52.51 -11.62
C MET A 3 -50.66 53.23 -10.62
N TYR A 4 -49.61 52.49 -10.22
CA TYR A 4 -48.21 52.86 -10.02
C TYR A 4 -47.81 54.35 -9.92
N GLN A 5 -47.08 54.68 -8.85
CA GLN A 5 -45.92 55.56 -8.96
C GLN A 5 -44.87 55.22 -7.89
N GLY A 6 -43.69 54.80 -8.34
CA GLY A 6 -42.49 54.77 -7.51
C GLY A 6 -41.67 56.05 -7.69
N ASN A 7 -41.02 56.52 -6.63
CA ASN A 7 -39.66 57.06 -6.59
C ASN A 7 -39.36 57.55 -5.15
N ARG A 8 -38.38 56.95 -4.48
CA ARG A 8 -37.00 57.45 -4.29
C ARG A 8 -36.87 58.65 -3.33
N CYS A 9 -36.37 58.28 -2.15
CA CYS A 9 -35.17 58.83 -1.50
C CYS A 9 -35.13 60.34 -1.17
N ALA A 10 -35.27 60.64 0.11
CA ALA A 10 -34.54 61.74 0.75
C ALA A 10 -34.12 61.27 2.14
N SER A 11 -32.80 61.14 2.29
CA SER A 11 -32.07 60.95 3.53
C SER A 11 -32.24 62.14 4.45
N GLU A 12 -32.51 61.91 5.74
CA GLU A 12 -32.06 62.83 6.77
C GLU A 12 -31.79 62.06 8.07
N HIS A 13 -30.56 62.23 8.53
CA HIS A 13 -29.95 61.61 9.70
C HIS A 13 -30.70 61.97 10.98
N ALA A 14 -31.05 60.96 11.77
CA ALA A 14 -31.21 61.10 13.21
C ALA A 14 -30.51 59.93 13.91
N LEU A 15 -29.38 60.25 14.54
CA LEU A 15 -28.60 59.37 15.41
C LEU A 15 -29.50 58.82 16.53
N GLN A 16 -29.72 57.51 16.58
CA GLN A 16 -30.22 56.84 17.78
C GLN A 16 -29.80 55.36 17.81
N ASN A 17 -28.92 55.07 18.76
CA ASN A 17 -28.56 53.76 19.33
C ASN A 17 -28.10 52.66 18.36
N GLY A 18 -26.78 52.51 18.29
CA GLY A 18 -26.10 51.34 17.73
C GLY A 18 -26.35 50.09 18.57
N GLU A 19 -27.54 49.52 18.47
CA GLU A 19 -27.81 48.18 18.96
C GLU A 19 -27.37 47.19 17.89
N VAL A 20 -26.20 46.57 18.10
CA VAL A 20 -25.71 45.48 17.25
C VAL A 20 -26.78 44.39 17.20
N ASP A 21 -27.21 44.03 16.00
CA ASP A 21 -28.24 43.00 15.73
C ASP A 21 -27.99 41.77 16.62
N PRO A 22 -29.00 41.28 17.37
CA PRO A 22 -28.85 40.13 18.25
C PRO A 22 -28.32 38.89 17.54
N ALA A 23 -28.56 38.73 16.23
CA ALA A 23 -27.97 37.66 15.43
C ALA A 23 -26.44 37.81 15.27
N VAL A 24 -25.94 39.03 15.15
CA VAL A 24 -24.51 39.34 15.05
C VAL A 24 -23.81 39.11 16.39
N LYS A 25 -24.43 39.52 17.51
CA LYS A 25 -23.91 39.22 18.87
C LYS A 25 -23.86 37.73 19.15
N ALA A 26 -24.87 36.96 18.73
CA ALA A 26 -24.87 35.51 18.87
C ALA A 26 -23.77 34.84 18.03
N LEU A 27 -23.47 35.39 16.85
CA LEU A 27 -22.39 34.91 16.00
C LEU A 27 -21.02 35.21 16.61
N GLU A 28 -20.82 36.41 17.14
CA GLU A 28 -19.59 36.83 17.83
C GLU A 28 -19.33 35.93 19.06
N ALA A 29 -20.33 35.71 19.91
CA ALA A 29 -20.22 34.82 21.05
C ALA A 29 -19.87 33.36 20.64
N ARG A 30 -20.39 32.90 19.50
CA ARG A 30 -20.04 31.57 18.97
C ARG A 30 -18.61 31.53 18.44
N GLN A 31 -18.15 32.59 17.80
CA GLN A 31 -16.77 32.70 17.31
C GLN A 31 -15.77 32.71 18.47
N ASP A 32 -16.06 33.47 19.53
CA ASP A 32 -15.23 33.51 20.74
C ASP A 32 -15.14 32.13 21.42
N GLU A 33 -16.25 31.41 21.49
CA GLU A 33 -16.29 30.06 22.05
C GLU A 33 -15.47 29.07 21.21
N ILE A 34 -15.51 29.19 19.88
CA ILE A 34 -14.70 28.36 18.99
C ILE A 34 -13.22 28.69 19.15
N MET A 35 -12.86 29.98 19.21
CA MET A 35 -11.47 30.42 19.41
C MET A 35 -10.91 29.91 20.74
N ARG A 36 -11.71 29.98 21.82
CA ARG A 36 -11.34 29.45 23.13
C ARG A 36 -11.05 27.94 23.06
N LYS A 37 -11.93 27.16 22.44
CA LYS A 37 -11.74 25.71 22.24
C LYS A 37 -10.49 25.39 21.41
N LEU A 38 -10.19 26.20 20.40
CA LEU A 38 -8.98 26.03 19.59
C LEU A 38 -7.70 26.30 20.40
N TYR A 39 -7.71 27.32 21.26
CA TYR A 39 -6.57 27.60 22.15
C TYR A 39 -6.36 26.49 23.19
N GLU A 40 -7.44 26.01 23.80
CA GLU A 40 -7.39 24.88 24.74
C GLU A 40 -6.85 23.61 24.05
N LEU A 41 -7.30 23.32 22.82
CA LEU A 41 -6.82 22.18 22.06
C LEU A 41 -5.35 22.31 21.66
N LYS A 42 -4.92 23.52 21.25
CA LYS A 42 -3.50 23.80 20.95
C LYS A 42 -2.63 23.60 22.19
N ALA A 43 -3.06 24.09 23.35
CA ALA A 43 -2.34 23.89 24.60
C ALA A 43 -2.25 22.41 25.01
N ALA A 44 -3.32 21.63 24.81
CA ALA A 44 -3.32 20.19 25.07
C ALA A 44 -2.36 19.43 24.13
N VAL A 45 -2.34 19.78 22.84
CA VAL A 45 -1.42 19.18 21.84
C VAL A 45 0.03 19.55 22.14
N GLU A 46 0.32 20.80 22.48
CA GLU A 46 1.68 21.24 22.87
C GLU A 46 2.13 20.60 24.19
N GLY A 47 1.22 20.43 25.15
CA GLY A 47 1.48 19.70 26.39
C GLY A 47 1.86 18.25 26.11
N LEU A 48 1.07 17.55 25.29
CA LEU A 48 1.32 16.16 24.92
C LEU A 48 2.62 16.00 24.12
N ALA A 49 2.92 16.91 23.19
CA ALA A 49 4.15 16.90 22.42
C ALA A 49 5.40 17.03 23.32
N LYS A 50 5.33 17.84 24.39
CA LYS A 50 6.40 17.96 25.39
C LYS A 50 6.58 16.68 26.20
N THR A 51 5.50 15.99 26.56
CA THR A 51 5.56 14.71 27.27
C THR A 51 6.10 13.57 26.41
N VAL A 52 5.93 13.64 25.09
CA VAL A 52 6.48 12.67 24.13
C VAL A 52 7.96 12.94 23.83
N THR A 53 8.47 14.14 24.10
CA THR A 53 9.86 14.54 23.84
C THR A 53 10.76 14.61 25.07
N THR A 54 10.28 14.22 26.27
CA THR A 54 11.17 14.01 27.41
C THR A 54 11.95 12.70 27.24
N PRO A 55 13.29 12.74 27.13
CA PRO A 55 14.10 11.53 27.11
C PRO A 55 14.19 11.02 28.55
N ASP A 56 13.49 9.94 28.88
CA ASP A 56 13.80 9.21 30.10
C ASP A 56 15.17 8.56 29.92
N ALA A 57 16.10 9.04 30.73
CA ALA A 57 17.40 8.47 30.99
C ALA A 57 17.27 7.13 31.74
N ASP A 58 18.28 6.29 31.53
CA ASP A 58 18.53 4.99 32.15
C ASP A 58 17.72 3.78 31.63
N LEU A 59 18.26 3.18 30.56
CA LEU A 59 18.31 1.71 30.49
C LEU A 59 19.70 1.27 29.98
N ASP A 60 20.39 0.55 30.86
CA ASP A 60 21.81 0.21 30.86
C ASP A 60 22.46 -0.19 29.52
N LEU A 61 23.56 0.50 29.24
CA LEU A 61 24.59 0.18 28.25
C LEU A 61 25.59 -0.84 28.85
N THR A 62 25.22 -2.09 29.08
CA THR A 62 26.21 -3.19 29.25
C THR A 62 25.58 -4.57 29.10
N VAL A 63 25.22 -4.95 27.86
CA VAL A 63 25.44 -6.33 27.39
C VAL A 63 25.97 -6.24 25.97
N SER A 64 27.27 -6.06 25.90
CA SER A 64 28.12 -6.41 24.77
C SER A 64 27.70 -7.73 24.14
N SER A 65 27.58 -7.72 22.82
CA SER A 65 28.38 -8.64 22.00
C SER A 65 28.24 -10.14 22.27
N SER A 66 27.02 -10.67 22.21
CA SER A 66 26.84 -12.11 21.92
C SER A 66 25.38 -12.39 21.62
N LEU A 67 25.01 -12.40 20.34
CA LEU A 67 23.89 -13.18 19.76
C LEU A 67 23.94 -13.04 18.22
N SER A 68 25.15 -13.22 17.69
CA SER A 68 25.38 -13.58 16.30
C SER A 68 25.69 -15.06 16.25
N SER A 69 24.65 -15.91 16.22
CA SER A 69 24.79 -17.30 15.79
C SER A 69 23.43 -18.00 15.66
N HIS A 70 23.06 -18.22 14.40
CA HIS A 70 22.16 -19.26 13.86
C HIS A 70 20.65 -18.97 13.96
N SER A 71 19.91 -18.87 12.85
CA SER A 71 19.87 -19.85 11.75
C SER A 71 19.68 -19.24 10.35
N PRO A 72 20.02 -20.00 9.29
CA PRO A 72 20.30 -19.50 7.95
C PRO A 72 19.09 -19.62 7.02
N SER A 73 18.88 -18.59 6.20
CA SER A 73 18.32 -18.69 4.86
C SER A 73 18.80 -17.47 4.09
N SER A 74 19.61 -17.71 3.06
CA SER A 74 20.20 -16.76 2.13
C SER A 74 19.40 -15.46 2.00
N SER A 75 19.89 -14.37 2.59
CA SER A 75 19.37 -13.02 2.34
C SER A 75 19.72 -12.65 0.90
N CYS A 76 18.83 -13.00 -0.03
CA CYS A 76 18.94 -12.59 -1.41
C CYS A 76 18.60 -11.10 -1.45
N SER A 77 19.60 -10.22 -1.49
CA SER A 77 19.40 -8.78 -1.70
C SER A 77 19.03 -8.51 -3.17
N VAL A 78 17.93 -9.12 -3.64
CA VAL A 78 17.49 -9.13 -5.05
C VAL A 78 17.22 -7.72 -5.56
N LEU A 79 16.84 -6.80 -4.67
CA LEU A 79 16.52 -5.43 -5.02
C LEU A 79 17.60 -4.50 -4.45
N GLN A 80 18.31 -3.82 -5.36
CA GLN A 80 19.33 -2.83 -5.02
C GLN A 80 18.67 -1.46 -4.73
N GLY A 81 19.17 -0.76 -3.70
CA GLY A 81 18.76 0.60 -3.34
C GLY A 81 17.74 0.68 -2.21
N THR A 82 17.94 1.63 -1.30
CA THR A 82 17.04 1.92 -0.16
C THR A 82 16.11 3.09 -0.49
N ALA A 83 14.89 2.80 -0.91
CA ALA A 83 13.73 3.67 -0.79
C ALA A 83 13.50 4.01 0.69
N ASP A 84 13.75 5.26 1.06
CA ASP A 84 13.36 5.80 2.37
C ASP A 84 11.83 6.00 2.39
N LEU A 85 11.15 5.34 3.32
CA LEU A 85 9.70 5.46 3.49
C LEU A 85 9.28 6.91 3.78
N ASN A 86 10.11 7.69 4.48
CA ASN A 86 9.84 9.10 4.74
C ASN A 86 9.90 9.94 3.47
N ALA A 87 10.88 9.68 2.61
CA ALA A 87 10.98 10.35 1.32
C ALA A 87 9.83 10.00 0.37
N LEU A 88 9.35 8.74 0.39
CA LEU A 88 8.29 8.27 -0.49
C LEU A 88 6.88 8.63 -0.04
N LEU A 89 6.62 8.51 1.26
CA LEU A 89 5.26 8.60 1.83
C LEU A 89 5.07 9.87 2.66
N GLY A 90 6.09 10.72 2.76
CA GLY A 90 6.14 11.86 3.68
C GLY A 90 6.49 11.42 5.10
N GLN A 91 6.85 12.37 5.96
CA GLN A 91 7.18 12.08 7.36
C GLN A 91 5.96 11.57 8.12
N ASP A 92 6.09 10.43 8.78
CA ASP A 92 5.14 9.97 9.78
C ASP A 92 5.56 10.54 11.14
N LEU A 93 4.71 11.35 11.77
CA LEU A 93 4.93 11.90 13.11
C LEU A 93 4.75 10.79 14.19
N GLY A 94 5.42 9.65 14.02
CA GLY A 94 5.33 8.47 14.89
C GLY A 94 4.10 7.57 14.65
N ALA A 95 3.28 7.85 13.64
CA ALA A 95 2.10 7.04 13.30
C ALA A 95 2.49 5.87 12.38
N LEU A 96 2.02 4.66 12.70
CA LEU A 96 2.24 3.49 11.84
C LEU A 96 1.58 3.69 10.47
N ARG A 97 2.34 3.47 9.41
CA ARG A 97 1.85 3.50 8.02
C ARG A 97 1.07 2.21 7.71
N ASP A 98 -0.24 2.27 7.90
CA ASP A 98 -1.13 1.12 7.74
C ASP A 98 -1.61 0.96 6.28
N ILE A 99 -1.29 -0.20 5.71
CA ILE A 99 -1.78 -0.71 4.43
C ILE A 99 -2.88 -1.73 4.74
N VAL A 100 -4.11 -1.47 4.28
CA VAL A 100 -5.25 -2.38 4.44
C VAL A 100 -5.71 -2.84 3.07
N ILE A 101 -5.70 -4.15 2.83
CA ILE A 101 -6.06 -4.77 1.56
C ILE A 101 -7.29 -5.66 1.77
N ASN A 102 -8.32 -5.46 0.98
CA ASN A 102 -9.46 -6.36 0.86
C ASN A 102 -9.28 -7.22 -0.40
N ALA A 103 -9.31 -8.54 -0.25
CA ALA A 103 -9.14 -9.48 -1.35
C ALA A 103 -10.17 -10.61 -1.27
N ASN A 104 -10.59 -11.11 -2.42
CA ASN A 104 -11.51 -12.24 -2.50
C ASN A 104 -10.73 -13.56 -2.32
N PRO A 105 -11.08 -14.43 -1.35
CA PRO A 105 -10.38 -15.71 -1.18
C PRO A 105 -10.60 -16.67 -2.34
N ALA A 106 -11.63 -16.48 -3.18
CA ALA A 106 -11.80 -17.24 -4.42
C ALA A 106 -10.75 -16.88 -5.49
N GLN A 107 -10.08 -15.73 -5.35
CA GLN A 107 -9.02 -15.28 -6.25
C GLN A 107 -7.85 -14.69 -5.44
N PRO A 108 -7.05 -15.54 -4.76
CA PRO A 108 -5.94 -15.07 -3.93
C PRO A 108 -4.90 -14.26 -4.73
N PRO A 109 -4.50 -13.07 -4.27
CA PRO A 109 -3.61 -12.18 -5.02
C PRO A 109 -2.14 -12.55 -4.81
N LEU A 110 -1.64 -13.56 -5.53
CA LEU A 110 -0.28 -14.08 -5.35
C LEU A 110 0.79 -13.00 -5.46
N THR A 111 0.64 -12.05 -6.39
CA THR A 111 1.62 -10.98 -6.60
C THR A 111 1.83 -10.19 -5.31
N LEU A 112 0.73 -9.92 -4.58
CA LEU A 112 0.79 -9.17 -3.32
C LEU A 112 1.43 -9.97 -2.20
N LEU A 113 1.26 -11.29 -2.18
CA LEU A 113 1.87 -12.16 -1.18
C LEU A 113 3.39 -12.24 -1.37
N VAL A 114 3.86 -12.27 -2.63
CA VAL A 114 5.30 -12.17 -2.94
C VAL A 114 5.84 -10.80 -2.52
N LEU A 115 5.14 -9.71 -2.86
CA LEU A 115 5.54 -8.35 -2.49
C LEU A 115 5.53 -8.15 -0.97
N HIS A 116 4.59 -8.76 -0.25
CA HIS A 116 4.58 -8.79 1.21
C HIS A 116 5.81 -9.47 1.78
N GLY A 117 6.20 -10.63 1.25
CA GLY A 117 7.43 -11.31 1.65
C GLY A 117 8.67 -10.42 1.45
N LEU A 118 8.76 -9.73 0.32
CA LEU A 118 9.81 -8.75 0.05
C LEU A 118 9.79 -7.56 1.01
N LEU A 119 8.60 -7.07 1.38
CA LEU A 119 8.46 -5.99 2.36
C LEU A 119 8.96 -6.43 3.73
N CYS A 120 8.64 -7.67 4.14
CA CYS A 120 9.10 -8.25 5.41
C CYS A 120 10.62 -8.45 5.46
N GLN A 121 11.29 -8.66 4.33
CA GLN A 121 12.75 -8.74 4.27
C GLN A 121 13.43 -7.37 4.48
N ARG A 122 12.71 -6.28 4.21
CA ARG A 122 13.27 -4.93 4.16
C ARG A 122 12.83 -4.03 5.31
N TYR A 123 11.61 -4.21 5.77
CA TYR A 123 10.97 -3.40 6.79
C TYR A 123 10.48 -4.27 7.93
N ARG A 124 10.38 -3.69 9.12
CA ARG A 124 9.62 -4.29 10.21
C ARG A 124 8.13 -4.15 9.92
N VAL A 125 7.52 -5.20 9.35
CA VAL A 125 6.11 -5.22 8.93
C VAL A 125 5.24 -5.93 9.97
N LEU A 126 4.24 -5.23 10.52
CA LEU A 126 3.21 -5.84 11.35
C LEU A 126 2.12 -6.43 10.45
N SER A 127 2.12 -7.76 10.32
CA SER A 127 1.23 -8.47 9.40
C SER A 127 0.02 -9.06 10.10
N THR A 128 -1.18 -8.80 9.59
CA THR A 128 -2.45 -9.30 10.15
C THR A 128 -3.38 -9.81 9.05
N VAL A 129 -4.09 -10.91 9.34
CA VAL A 129 -5.12 -11.47 8.46
C VAL A 129 -6.45 -11.47 9.20
N HIS A 130 -7.49 -10.96 8.56
CA HIS A 130 -8.87 -10.97 9.04
C HIS A 130 -9.81 -11.58 8.01
N ILE A 131 -10.99 -12.02 8.46
CA ILE A 131 -12.07 -12.50 7.61
C ILE A 131 -13.25 -11.55 7.81
N HIS A 132 -13.78 -11.02 6.71
CA HIS A 132 -14.98 -10.20 6.72
C HIS A 132 -16.23 -11.09 6.68
N SER A 133 -17.33 -10.63 7.30
CA SER A 133 -18.60 -11.38 7.41
C SER A 133 -19.24 -11.77 6.07
N SER A 134 -18.86 -11.11 4.98
CA SER A 134 -19.31 -11.45 3.62
C SER A 134 -18.76 -12.78 3.09
N VAL A 135 -17.76 -13.36 3.76
CA VAL A 135 -17.18 -14.65 3.40
C VAL A 135 -17.48 -15.63 4.53
N SER A 136 -18.08 -16.78 4.20
CA SER A 136 -18.46 -17.80 5.18
C SER A 136 -17.29 -18.69 5.61
N SER A 137 -16.39 -19.02 4.69
CA SER A 137 -15.21 -19.84 4.96
C SER A 137 -14.01 -19.41 4.13
N VAL A 138 -12.82 -19.54 4.72
CA VAL A 138 -11.53 -19.25 4.07
C VAL A 138 -10.62 -20.45 4.31
N PRO A 139 -9.97 -21.01 3.27
CA PRO A 139 -9.03 -22.11 3.42
C PRO A 139 -7.91 -21.81 4.45
N PRO A 140 -7.50 -22.78 5.29
CA PRO A 140 -6.50 -22.55 6.35
C PRO A 140 -5.18 -21.96 5.84
N GLN A 141 -4.72 -22.36 4.65
CA GLN A 141 -3.51 -21.85 4.03
C GLN A 141 -3.59 -20.34 3.73
N LEU A 142 -4.79 -19.83 3.42
CA LEU A 142 -5.01 -18.39 3.22
C LEU A 142 -5.10 -17.63 4.55
N LEU A 143 -5.41 -18.29 5.66
CA LEU A 143 -5.38 -17.68 7.00
C LEU A 143 -3.96 -17.49 7.52
N SER A 144 -3.03 -18.35 7.10
CA SER A 144 -1.61 -18.28 7.46
C SER A 144 -0.71 -17.69 6.35
N CYS A 145 -1.30 -17.12 5.29
CA CYS A 145 -0.55 -16.70 4.09
C CYS A 145 0.48 -15.58 4.31
N LEU A 146 0.37 -14.82 5.40
CA LEU A 146 1.34 -13.77 5.77
C LEU A 146 2.40 -14.26 6.78
N GLY A 147 2.44 -15.56 7.07
CA GLY A 147 3.35 -16.15 8.04
C GLY A 147 2.88 -16.03 9.49
N PRO A 148 3.71 -16.44 10.46
CA PRO A 148 3.38 -16.40 11.87
C PRO A 148 3.30 -14.96 12.39
N ARG A 149 2.47 -14.74 13.42
CA ARG A 149 2.39 -13.43 14.09
C ARG A 149 3.70 -13.13 14.82
N HIS A 150 4.14 -11.88 14.75
CA HIS A 150 5.27 -11.41 15.54
C HIS A 150 4.95 -11.44 17.04
N ALA A 151 5.90 -11.95 17.84
CA ALA A 151 5.79 -11.97 19.30
C ALA A 151 5.55 -10.57 19.89
N ASP A 152 6.19 -9.56 19.28
CA ASP A 152 6.09 -8.15 19.69
C ASP A 152 4.90 -7.40 19.05
N SER A 153 3.92 -8.10 18.49
CA SER A 153 2.77 -7.48 17.80
C SER A 153 1.96 -6.50 18.65
N TYR A 154 2.10 -6.55 19.98
CA TYR A 154 1.49 -5.61 20.93
C TYR A 154 2.16 -4.22 20.93
N ILE A 155 3.41 -4.09 20.47
CA ILE A 155 4.15 -2.81 20.43
C ILE A 155 4.18 -2.26 19.00
N ARG A 156 3.07 -1.67 18.57
CA ARG A 156 2.92 -1.15 17.18
C ARG A 156 4.01 -0.16 16.77
N GLN A 157 4.52 0.65 17.70
CA GLN A 157 5.57 1.66 17.45
C GLN A 157 6.92 1.08 17.00
N ARG A 158 7.16 -0.23 17.19
CA ARG A 158 8.40 -0.89 16.72
C ARG A 158 8.39 -1.25 15.24
N PHE A 159 7.22 -1.18 14.60
CA PHE A 159 7.02 -1.52 13.20
C PHE A 159 7.00 -0.28 12.33
N GLN A 160 7.48 -0.42 11.09
CA GLN A 160 7.55 0.66 10.11
C GLN A 160 6.31 0.67 9.20
N LEU A 161 5.74 -0.52 8.97
CA LEU A 161 4.56 -0.71 8.13
C LEU A 161 3.58 -1.64 8.86
N GLY A 162 2.29 -1.30 8.80
CA GLY A 162 1.21 -2.25 9.08
C GLY A 162 0.70 -2.83 7.77
N PHE A 163 0.56 -4.15 7.69
CA PHE A 163 0.04 -4.84 6.52
C PHE A 163 -1.13 -5.73 6.93
N THR A 164 -2.34 -5.25 6.69
CA THR A 164 -3.58 -5.93 7.03
C THR A 164 -4.24 -6.49 5.78
N LEU A 165 -4.37 -7.81 5.70
CA LEU A 165 -5.15 -8.49 4.66
C LEU A 165 -6.52 -8.89 5.23
N ILE A 166 -7.58 -8.50 4.54
CA ILE A 166 -8.96 -8.83 4.89
C ILE A 166 -9.54 -9.68 3.76
N TRP A 167 -9.81 -10.94 4.04
CA TRP A 167 -10.56 -11.80 3.14
C TRP A 167 -12.02 -11.34 3.11
N LYS A 168 -12.45 -10.79 1.97
CA LYS A 168 -13.74 -10.15 1.78
C LYS A 168 -14.28 -10.49 0.41
N ASP A 169 -15.60 -10.62 0.29
CA ASP A 169 -16.24 -10.82 -1.01
C ASP A 169 -16.28 -9.47 -1.72
N VAL A 170 -15.27 -9.22 -2.53
CA VAL A 170 -15.11 -8.01 -3.35
C VAL A 170 -14.90 -8.43 -4.81
N PRO A 171 -15.46 -7.70 -5.78
CA PRO A 171 -15.32 -8.02 -7.20
C PRO A 171 -13.91 -7.71 -7.73
N LYS A 172 -13.21 -6.76 -7.11
CA LYS A 172 -11.82 -6.41 -7.39
C LYS A 172 -11.08 -6.22 -6.09
N LEU A 173 -9.78 -6.49 -6.10
CA LEU A 173 -8.92 -6.20 -4.98
C LEU A 173 -8.92 -4.70 -4.67
N GLN A 174 -9.00 -4.33 -3.39
CA GLN A 174 -9.02 -2.94 -2.95
C GLN A 174 -7.99 -2.70 -1.85
N MET A 175 -7.19 -1.65 -1.97
CA MET A 175 -6.27 -1.19 -0.94
C MET A 175 -6.66 0.19 -0.43
N LYS A 176 -6.50 0.39 0.88
CA LYS A 176 -6.48 1.72 1.51
C LYS A 176 -5.16 1.90 2.23
N PHE A 177 -4.56 3.08 2.08
CA PHE A 177 -3.39 3.50 2.85
C PHE A 177 -3.80 4.64 3.78
N SER A 178 -3.48 4.55 5.07
CA SER A 178 -3.83 5.58 6.07
C SER A 178 -5.31 5.99 6.01
N VAL A 179 -6.17 5.02 6.34
CA VAL A 179 -7.63 4.89 6.08
C VAL A 179 -8.51 6.15 6.18
N GLN A 180 -8.09 7.20 6.87
CA GLN A 180 -8.93 8.36 7.16
C GLN A 180 -9.23 9.26 5.94
N ASN A 181 -8.32 9.38 4.96
CA ASN A 181 -8.43 10.42 3.92
C ASN A 181 -8.20 9.95 2.47
N MET A 182 -8.06 8.65 2.21
CA MET A 182 -7.69 8.14 0.89
C MET A 182 -8.88 7.50 0.15
N CYS A 183 -8.98 7.74 -1.17
CA CYS A 183 -9.82 6.91 -2.03
C CYS A 183 -9.22 5.49 -2.14
N PRO A 184 -10.05 4.42 -2.15
CA PRO A 184 -9.54 3.07 -2.36
C PRO A 184 -8.80 2.94 -3.69
N ILE A 185 -7.63 2.32 -3.68
CA ILE A 185 -6.93 1.90 -4.89
C ILE A 185 -7.47 0.53 -5.28
N GLU A 186 -8.01 0.41 -6.50
CA GLU A 186 -8.59 -0.84 -7.00
C GLU A 186 -7.67 -1.55 -8.01
N GLY A 187 -7.75 -2.88 -8.01
CA GLY A 187 -7.03 -3.75 -8.93
C GLY A 187 -5.65 -4.17 -8.42
N GLU A 188 -5.33 -5.46 -8.57
CA GLU A 188 -4.05 -6.04 -8.11
C GLU A 188 -2.84 -5.36 -8.76
N ALA A 189 -2.93 -5.00 -10.05
CA ALA A 189 -1.87 -4.28 -10.76
C ALA A 189 -1.47 -2.96 -10.09
N ASN A 190 -2.46 -2.14 -9.70
CA ASN A 190 -2.22 -0.82 -9.12
C ASN A 190 -1.65 -0.93 -7.70
N VAL A 191 -2.17 -1.89 -6.92
CA VAL A 191 -1.65 -2.17 -5.58
C VAL A 191 -0.23 -2.72 -5.66
N ALA A 192 0.06 -3.61 -6.62
CA ALA A 192 1.40 -4.16 -6.83
C ALA A 192 2.42 -3.05 -7.19
N ARG A 193 2.04 -2.09 -8.05
CA ARG A 193 2.85 -0.91 -8.35
C ARG A 193 3.15 -0.07 -7.11
N PHE A 194 2.14 0.16 -6.27
CA PHE A 194 2.32 0.90 -5.03
C PHE A 194 3.30 0.18 -4.09
N LEU A 195 3.09 -1.11 -3.81
CA LEU A 195 3.96 -1.88 -2.91
C LEU A 195 5.38 -2.00 -3.44
N PHE A 196 5.56 -2.22 -4.74
CA PHE A 196 6.90 -2.33 -5.34
C PHE A 196 7.69 -1.03 -5.27
N ARG A 197 7.03 0.13 -5.39
CA ARG A 197 7.68 1.44 -5.19
C ARG A 197 8.23 1.62 -3.78
N LEU A 198 7.70 0.92 -2.78
CA LEU A 198 8.28 0.89 -1.44
C LEU A 198 9.54 0.01 -1.37
N LEU A 199 9.71 -0.94 -2.29
CA LEU A 199 10.79 -1.93 -2.27
C LEU A 199 12.00 -1.51 -3.08
N ALA A 200 11.82 -0.86 -4.22
CA ALA A 200 12.90 -0.52 -5.13
C ALA A 200 12.62 0.81 -5.82
N PRO A 201 13.67 1.58 -6.17
CA PRO A 201 13.50 2.72 -7.05
C PRO A 201 12.96 2.23 -8.40
N TYR A 202 11.94 2.92 -8.90
CA TYR A 202 11.47 2.66 -10.26
C TYR A 202 12.53 3.16 -11.27
N PRO A 203 12.59 2.62 -12.49
CA PRO A 203 13.50 3.13 -13.51
C PRO A 203 13.32 4.64 -13.68
N SER A 204 14.43 5.38 -13.66
CA SER A 204 14.42 6.84 -13.87
C SER A 204 14.15 7.21 -15.32
N ASP A 205 14.50 6.32 -16.26
CA ASP A 205 14.15 6.45 -17.67
C ASP A 205 12.63 6.21 -17.84
N PRO A 206 11.88 7.22 -18.33
CA PRO A 206 10.45 7.09 -18.55
C PRO A 206 10.06 5.97 -19.53
N ALA A 207 10.90 5.68 -20.53
CA ALA A 207 10.62 4.61 -21.49
C ALA A 207 10.67 3.24 -20.83
N LEU A 208 11.69 2.97 -20.02
CA LEU A 208 11.79 1.74 -19.24
C LEU A 208 10.69 1.63 -18.18
N ALA A 209 10.38 2.73 -17.47
CA ALA A 209 9.29 2.75 -16.49
C ALA A 209 7.93 2.38 -17.13
N THR A 210 7.63 2.95 -18.29
CA THR A 210 6.41 2.66 -19.06
C THR A 210 6.40 1.22 -19.55
N LEU A 211 7.57 0.67 -19.93
CA LEU A 211 7.67 -0.71 -20.36
C LEU A 211 7.40 -1.69 -19.21
N VAL A 212 7.89 -1.42 -17.99
CA VAL A 212 7.53 -2.20 -16.79
C VAL A 212 6.03 -2.17 -16.58
N ASP A 213 5.43 -0.98 -16.60
CA ASP A 213 3.98 -0.81 -16.40
C ASP A 213 3.17 -1.54 -17.48
N SER A 214 3.60 -1.50 -18.74
CA SER A 214 2.96 -2.21 -19.85
C SER A 214 2.99 -3.72 -19.68
N TRP A 215 4.08 -4.28 -19.16
CA TRP A 215 4.15 -5.71 -18.86
C TRP A 215 3.24 -6.10 -17.69
N VAL A 216 3.16 -5.26 -16.65
CA VAL A 216 2.24 -5.45 -15.53
C VAL A 216 0.79 -5.48 -16.03
N ASP A 217 0.37 -4.53 -16.86
CA ASP A 217 -0.98 -4.53 -17.43
C ASP A 217 -1.22 -5.75 -18.33
N THR A 218 -0.22 -6.16 -19.12
CA THR A 218 -0.30 -7.38 -19.94
C THR A 218 -0.48 -8.63 -19.08
N ALA A 219 0.21 -8.72 -17.94
CA ALA A 219 0.09 -9.84 -17.02
C ALA A 219 -1.34 -9.96 -16.46
N PHE A 220 -1.90 -8.87 -15.95
CA PHE A 220 -3.22 -8.92 -15.32
C PHE A 220 -4.36 -9.02 -16.33
N PHE A 221 -4.35 -8.22 -17.40
CA PHE A 221 -5.49 -8.14 -18.33
C PHE A 221 -5.46 -9.20 -19.44
N GLN A 222 -4.28 -9.63 -19.91
CA GLN A 222 -4.19 -10.56 -21.04
C GLN A 222 -3.73 -11.96 -20.63
N LEU A 223 -2.86 -12.08 -19.62
CA LEU A 223 -2.35 -13.38 -19.21
C LEU A 223 -3.24 -14.07 -18.17
N ALA A 224 -3.66 -13.35 -17.12
CA ALA A 224 -4.55 -13.91 -16.10
C ALA A 224 -6.01 -14.00 -16.57
N GLU A 225 -6.53 -12.91 -17.13
CA GLU A 225 -7.95 -12.80 -17.51
C GLU A 225 -8.22 -13.11 -18.99
N GLY A 226 -7.19 -13.16 -19.84
CA GLY A 226 -7.37 -13.37 -21.28
C GLY A 226 -7.69 -14.80 -21.70
N SER A 227 -8.18 -14.93 -22.92
CA SER A 227 -8.45 -16.19 -23.62
C SER A 227 -7.19 -17.01 -23.88
N ALA A 228 -7.33 -18.29 -24.23
CA ALA A 228 -6.20 -19.14 -24.60
C ALA A 228 -5.33 -18.56 -25.74
N LYS A 229 -5.95 -17.85 -26.70
CA LYS A 229 -5.25 -17.19 -27.80
C LYS A 229 -4.41 -16.00 -27.32
N GLU A 230 -4.97 -15.17 -26.44
CA GLU A 230 -4.27 -14.03 -25.83
C GLU A 230 -3.12 -14.53 -24.95
N ARG A 231 -3.36 -15.52 -24.10
CA ARG A 231 -2.33 -16.17 -23.28
C ARG A 231 -1.17 -16.70 -24.13
N ALA A 232 -1.47 -17.41 -25.22
CA ALA A 232 -0.45 -17.90 -26.14
C ALA A 232 0.32 -16.76 -26.83
N ALA A 233 -0.34 -15.63 -27.12
CA ALA A 233 0.31 -14.45 -27.67
C ALA A 233 1.25 -13.79 -26.67
N VAL A 234 0.82 -13.64 -25.41
CA VAL A 234 1.65 -13.11 -24.32
C VAL A 234 2.85 -14.02 -24.07
N LEU A 235 2.68 -15.35 -24.03
CA LEU A 235 3.81 -16.28 -23.87
C LEU A 235 4.85 -16.17 -24.99
N ARG A 236 4.42 -15.94 -26.24
CA ARG A 236 5.32 -15.65 -27.36
C ARG A 236 6.06 -14.33 -27.16
N ALA A 237 5.37 -13.28 -26.71
CA ALA A 237 5.99 -11.99 -26.42
C ALA A 237 7.01 -12.08 -25.29
N LEU A 238 6.68 -12.76 -24.18
CA LEU A 238 7.59 -13.05 -23.07
C LEU A 238 8.84 -13.78 -23.57
N ASN A 239 8.67 -14.83 -24.38
CA ASN A 239 9.80 -15.59 -24.92
C ASN A 239 10.73 -14.74 -25.80
N ALA A 240 10.17 -13.80 -26.56
CA ALA A 240 10.93 -12.89 -27.40
C ALA A 240 11.70 -11.85 -26.56
N ALA A 241 11.09 -11.29 -25.52
CA ALA A 241 11.73 -10.36 -24.60
C ALA A 241 12.88 -11.04 -23.82
N LEU A 242 12.60 -12.21 -23.24
CA LEU A 242 13.57 -13.03 -22.50
C LEU A 242 14.63 -13.69 -23.38
N GLY A 243 14.51 -13.59 -24.71
CA GLY A 243 15.58 -13.93 -25.64
C GLY A 243 16.67 -12.87 -25.72
N ARG A 244 16.39 -11.64 -25.26
CA ARG A 244 17.29 -10.48 -25.31
C ARG A 244 17.97 -10.18 -23.98
N GLY A 245 17.43 -10.71 -22.87
CA GLY A 245 17.93 -10.48 -21.52
C GLY A 245 17.41 -11.53 -20.54
N SER A 246 17.98 -11.54 -19.33
CA SER A 246 17.61 -12.51 -18.28
C SER A 246 16.30 -12.16 -17.57
N TRP A 247 15.88 -10.89 -17.61
CA TRP A 247 14.65 -10.35 -17.02
C TRP A 247 13.84 -9.60 -18.08
N LEU A 248 12.57 -9.32 -17.79
CA LEU A 248 11.66 -8.73 -18.78
C LEU A 248 12.03 -7.29 -19.16
N VAL A 249 12.53 -6.51 -18.20
CA VAL A 249 12.91 -5.12 -18.41
C VAL A 249 14.22 -4.82 -17.69
N GLY A 250 15.24 -4.42 -18.45
CA GLY A 250 16.56 -4.11 -17.91
C GLY A 250 17.38 -5.35 -17.55
N SER A 251 18.35 -5.18 -16.66
CA SER A 251 19.31 -6.23 -16.25
C SER A 251 18.96 -6.89 -14.91
N GLU A 252 17.94 -6.41 -14.19
CA GLU A 252 17.58 -6.84 -12.84
C GLU A 252 16.09 -7.22 -12.76
N LEU A 253 15.72 -7.95 -11.70
CA LEU A 253 14.32 -8.28 -11.41
C LEU A 253 13.50 -7.00 -11.24
N SER A 254 12.36 -6.93 -11.94
CA SER A 254 11.41 -5.82 -11.85
C SER A 254 10.02 -6.29 -11.42
N LEU A 255 9.10 -5.34 -11.21
CA LEU A 255 7.69 -5.66 -10.98
C LEU A 255 7.07 -6.42 -12.15
N ALA A 256 7.52 -6.18 -13.38
CA ALA A 256 7.05 -6.90 -14.55
C ALA A 256 7.29 -8.41 -14.40
N ASP A 257 8.48 -8.79 -13.91
CA ASP A 257 8.84 -10.19 -13.71
C ASP A 257 7.95 -10.84 -12.65
N ILE A 258 7.77 -10.18 -11.50
CA ILE A 258 6.93 -10.69 -10.41
C ILE A 258 5.48 -10.87 -10.88
N ALA A 259 4.90 -9.86 -11.53
CA ALA A 259 3.52 -9.90 -12.02
C ALA A 259 3.33 -10.99 -13.09
N CYS A 260 4.19 -11.01 -14.12
CA CYS A 260 4.11 -12.03 -15.16
C CYS A 260 4.30 -13.43 -14.59
N TYR A 261 5.24 -13.63 -13.67
CA TYR A 261 5.51 -14.94 -13.07
C TYR A 261 4.28 -15.45 -12.32
N CYS A 262 3.70 -14.63 -11.43
CA CYS A 262 2.49 -14.98 -10.69
C CYS A 262 1.30 -15.27 -11.62
N CYS A 263 1.12 -14.48 -12.68
CA CYS A 263 0.05 -14.70 -13.66
C CYS A 263 0.27 -15.96 -14.52
N VAL A 264 1.51 -16.30 -14.90
CA VAL A 264 1.81 -17.57 -15.61
C VAL A 264 1.41 -18.76 -14.74
N LEU A 265 1.75 -18.73 -13.46
CA LEU A 265 1.44 -19.84 -12.54
C LEU A 265 -0.07 -20.01 -12.34
N ARG A 266 -0.80 -18.91 -12.15
CA ARG A 266 -2.27 -18.93 -12.00
C ARG A 266 -2.98 -19.47 -13.23
N SER A 267 -2.45 -19.20 -14.42
CA SER A 267 -3.06 -19.63 -15.68
C SER A 267 -2.87 -21.12 -15.99
N GLY A 268 -2.11 -21.85 -15.15
CA GLY A 268 -1.85 -23.28 -15.30
C GLY A 268 -0.85 -23.61 -16.40
N PRO A 269 -0.44 -24.88 -16.55
CA PRO A 269 0.52 -25.30 -17.56
C PRO A 269 -0.05 -25.06 -18.96
N ALA A 270 0.54 -24.13 -19.71
CA ALA A 270 0.29 -24.04 -21.14
C ALA A 270 0.81 -25.31 -21.82
N SER A 271 0.08 -25.82 -22.82
CA SER A 271 0.40 -27.05 -23.56
C SER A 271 1.79 -27.07 -24.21
N SER A 272 2.49 -25.93 -24.25
CA SER A 272 3.94 -25.85 -24.35
C SER A 272 4.44 -24.47 -23.88
N THR A 273 5.11 -24.41 -22.73
CA THR A 273 5.76 -23.16 -22.30
C THR A 273 7.03 -22.95 -23.13
N PRO A 274 7.27 -21.79 -23.77
CA PRO A 274 8.46 -21.55 -24.60
C PRO A 274 9.78 -21.64 -23.81
N ALA A 275 10.88 -21.98 -24.48
CA ALA A 275 12.16 -22.31 -23.84
C ALA A 275 12.76 -21.17 -22.99
N ASN A 276 12.73 -19.91 -23.47
CA ASN A 276 13.25 -18.79 -22.67
C ASN A 276 12.36 -18.51 -21.45
N VAL A 277 11.05 -18.70 -21.58
CA VAL A 277 10.10 -18.58 -20.46
C VAL A 277 10.37 -19.68 -19.44
N GLN A 278 10.59 -20.93 -19.85
CA GLN A 278 10.95 -22.01 -18.92
C GLN A 278 12.26 -21.71 -18.16
N ARG A 279 13.28 -21.18 -18.86
CA ARG A 279 14.55 -20.79 -18.22
C ARG A 279 14.31 -19.68 -17.19
N TRP A 280 13.54 -18.66 -17.56
CA TRP A 280 13.22 -17.53 -16.69
C TRP A 280 12.37 -17.94 -15.47
N LEU A 281 11.38 -18.83 -15.64
CA LEU A 281 10.61 -19.37 -14.51
C LEU A 281 11.55 -20.04 -13.47
N LYS A 282 12.50 -20.85 -13.93
CA LYS A 282 13.52 -21.45 -13.06
C LYS A 282 14.41 -20.39 -12.39
N SER A 283 14.78 -19.32 -13.11
CA SER A 283 15.51 -18.20 -12.53
C SER A 283 14.71 -17.52 -11.41
N CYS A 284 13.40 -17.30 -11.62
CA CYS A 284 12.50 -16.77 -10.59
C CYS A 284 12.40 -17.73 -9.38
N ASP A 285 12.22 -19.02 -9.61
CA ASP A 285 12.15 -20.05 -8.55
C ASP A 285 13.42 -20.03 -7.68
N ASN A 286 14.58 -19.92 -8.32
CA ASN A 286 15.88 -19.90 -7.66
C ASN A 286 16.10 -18.67 -6.77
N LEU A 287 15.32 -17.60 -6.92
CA LEU A 287 15.38 -16.44 -6.01
C LEU A 287 14.79 -16.76 -4.62
N GLY A 288 14.01 -17.85 -4.49
CA GLY A 288 13.35 -18.23 -3.24
C GLY A 288 12.21 -17.30 -2.81
N LEU A 289 11.90 -16.27 -3.59
CA LEU A 289 10.86 -15.27 -3.28
C LEU A 289 9.44 -15.82 -3.41
N PHE A 290 9.25 -16.80 -4.28
CA PHE A 290 7.92 -17.27 -4.69
C PHE A 290 7.49 -18.55 -3.96
N GLY A 291 8.42 -19.29 -3.34
CA GLY A 291 8.18 -20.60 -2.72
C GLY A 291 7.07 -20.60 -1.66
N PRO A 292 7.06 -19.70 -0.66
CA PRO A 292 6.00 -19.63 0.35
C PRO A 292 4.63 -19.36 -0.25
N THR A 293 4.57 -18.56 -1.32
CA THR A 293 3.33 -18.20 -2.01
C THR A 293 2.82 -19.34 -2.89
N MET A 294 3.72 -20.15 -3.46
CA MET A 294 3.39 -21.31 -4.29
C MET A 294 2.65 -22.41 -3.52
N ALA A 295 2.95 -22.58 -2.23
CA ALA A 295 2.24 -23.51 -1.37
C ALA A 295 0.74 -23.17 -1.20
N LEU A 296 0.32 -21.95 -1.59
CA LEU A 296 -1.07 -21.51 -1.51
C LEU A 296 -1.89 -21.89 -2.75
N LEU A 297 -1.24 -22.36 -3.81
CA LEU A 297 -1.88 -22.83 -5.05
C LEU A 297 -2.14 -24.34 -5.08
N GLN A 298 -1.66 -25.07 -4.07
CA GLN A 298 -1.84 -26.51 -3.89
C GLN A 298 -3.00 -26.80 -2.94
#